data_AF-A0A8D0HCV4-F1
#
_entry.id   AF-A0A8D0HCV4-F1
#
_cell.length_a   1.000
_cell.length_b   1.000
_cell.length_c   1.000
_cell.angle_alpha   90.00
_cell.angle_beta   90.00
_cell.angle_gamma   90.00
#
_symmetry.space_group_name_H-M   'P 1'
#
loop_
_entity.id
_entity.type
_entity.pdbx_description
1 polymer ?
#
loop_
_entity_poly.entity_id
_entity_poly.type
_entity_poly.pdbx_seq_one_letter_code
_entity_poly.pdbx_strand_id
1 'polypeptide(L)'
;MYMHIQTVTLIETQKYLCSLAEEPKLRHVEKDVLIPKLMREKARVLCEDEVEAFSKCCQETGFLMVVKCQLENKALKKCLTSYYTDPAFYEECKTEYLKQREEYRRTGIGIKQKQQRLPTSM
;
A
#
# COMPACT_ATOMS: atom_id res chain seq x y z
N MET A 1 -47.70 14.19 -12.69
CA MET A 1 -47.41 12.74 -12.62
C MET A 1 -46.26 12.34 -13.54
N TYR A 2 -46.29 12.65 -14.84
CA TYR A 2 -45.23 12.26 -15.80
C TYR A 2 -43.80 12.68 -15.42
N MET A 3 -43.62 13.94 -15.00
CA MET A 3 -42.32 14.48 -14.60
C MET A 3 -41.75 13.83 -13.32
N HIS A 4 -42.63 13.33 -12.44
CA HIS A 4 -42.24 12.69 -11.17
C HIS A 4 -41.80 11.24 -11.38
N ILE A 5 -42.30 10.60 -12.43
CA ILE A 5 -41.92 9.23 -12.80
C ILE A 5 -40.53 9.24 -13.46
N GLN A 6 -40.23 10.24 -14.31
CA GLN A 6 -38.91 10.38 -14.95
C GLN A 6 -37.76 10.64 -13.95
N THR A 7 -38.00 11.42 -12.89
CA THR A 7 -36.98 11.69 -11.85
C THR A 7 -36.67 10.46 -11.01
N VAL A 8 -37.67 9.62 -10.69
CA VAL A 8 -37.48 8.36 -9.96
C VAL A 8 -36.65 7.36 -10.78
N THR A 9 -36.93 7.23 -12.08
CA THR A 9 -36.15 6.36 -12.98
C THR A 9 -34.70 6.82 -13.18
N LEU A 10 -34.43 8.14 -13.17
CA LEU A 10 -33.08 8.69 -13.22
C LEU A 10 -32.29 8.41 -11.93
N ILE A 11 -32.93 8.48 -10.76
CA ILE A 11 -32.29 8.17 -9.47
C ILE A 11 -31.99 6.67 -9.35
N GLU A 12 -32.87 5.80 -9.82
CA GLU A 12 -32.64 4.35 -9.85
C GLU A 12 -31.53 3.95 -10.83
N THR A 13 -31.48 4.56 -12.01
CA THR A 13 -30.39 4.33 -12.97
C THR A 13 -29.05 4.88 -12.48
N GLN A 14 -29.03 6.01 -11.77
CA GLN A 14 -27.82 6.54 -11.14
C GLN A 14 -27.33 5.70 -9.95
N LYS A 15 -28.25 5.10 -9.17
CA LYS A 15 -27.92 4.06 -8.18
C LYS A 15 -27.30 2.82 -8.85
N TYR A 16 -27.84 2.40 -9.99
CA TYR A 16 -27.32 1.25 -10.75
C TYR A 16 -25.93 1.53 -11.36
N LEU A 17 -25.72 2.74 -11.88
CA LEU A 17 -24.41 3.20 -12.38
C LEU A 17 -23.35 3.28 -11.27
N CYS A 18 -23.74 3.66 -10.05
CA CYS A 18 -22.86 3.69 -8.89
C CYS A 18 -22.49 2.28 -8.40
N SER A 19 -23.41 1.30 -8.53
CA SER A 19 -23.14 -0.12 -8.23
C SER A 19 -22.33 -0.87 -9.31
N LEU A 20 -22.16 -0.29 -10.50
CA LEU A 20 -21.34 -0.83 -11.58
C LEU A 20 -19.84 -0.49 -11.44
N ALA A 21 -19.47 0.34 -10.47
CA ALA A 21 -18.12 0.33 -9.94
C ALA A 21 -17.94 -0.96 -9.14
N GLU A 22 -17.81 -2.11 -9.84
CA GLU A 22 -17.43 -3.37 -9.24
C GLU A 22 -16.19 -3.10 -8.38
N GLU A 23 -16.33 -3.15 -7.06
CA GLU A 23 -15.17 -3.16 -6.20
C GLU A 23 -14.29 -4.32 -6.66
N PRO A 24 -13.08 -4.04 -7.16
CA PRO A 24 -12.29 -5.05 -7.82
C PRO A 24 -12.02 -6.18 -6.82
N LYS A 25 -12.53 -7.37 -7.14
CA LYS A 25 -12.45 -8.53 -6.26
C LYS A 25 -10.99 -8.89 -6.02
N LEU A 26 -10.50 -8.52 -4.85
CA LEU A 26 -9.15 -8.81 -4.39
C LEU A 26 -9.07 -10.24 -3.87
N ARG A 27 -8.05 -10.99 -4.30
CA ARG A 27 -7.76 -12.34 -3.81
C ARG A 27 -7.13 -12.26 -2.41
N HIS A 28 -7.19 -13.36 -1.64
CA HIS A 28 -6.55 -13.46 -0.32
C HIS A 28 -5.07 -13.04 -0.35
N VAL A 29 -4.31 -13.54 -1.34
CA VAL A 29 -2.90 -13.15 -1.52
C VAL A 29 -2.72 -11.64 -1.77
N GLU A 30 -3.68 -10.99 -2.43
CA GLU A 30 -3.60 -9.56 -2.71
C GLU A 30 -3.88 -8.73 -1.46
N LYS A 31 -4.90 -9.12 -0.68
CA LYS A 31 -5.30 -8.46 0.57
C LYS A 31 -4.27 -8.67 1.68
N ASP A 32 -3.74 -9.88 1.82
CA ASP A 32 -2.96 -10.27 3.00
C ASP A 32 -1.45 -10.27 2.75
N VAL A 33 -1.01 -10.25 1.48
CA VAL A 33 0.42 -10.28 1.14
C VAL A 33 0.84 -9.10 0.26
N LEU A 34 0.18 -8.87 -0.89
CA LEU A 34 0.68 -7.90 -1.86
C LEU A 34 0.43 -6.44 -1.47
N ILE A 35 -0.81 -6.09 -1.06
CA ILE A 35 -1.11 -4.74 -0.57
C ILE A 35 -0.31 -4.44 0.71
N PRO A 36 -0.27 -5.34 1.73
CA PRO A 36 0.55 -5.12 2.90
C PRO A 36 2.02 -4.95 2.55
N LYS A 37 2.54 -5.72 1.58
CA LYS A 37 3.92 -5.55 1.10
C LYS A 37 4.17 -4.16 0.51
N LEU A 38 3.28 -3.67 -0.35
CA LEU A 38 3.37 -2.33 -0.93
C LEU A 38 3.32 -1.25 0.17
N MET A 39 2.42 -1.41 1.15
CA MET A 39 2.34 -0.53 2.32
C MET A 39 3.66 -0.49 3.09
N ARG A 40 4.34 -1.64 3.29
CA ARG A 40 5.63 -1.65 4.00
C ARG A 40 6.70 -0.90 3.23
N GLU A 41 6.75 -1.08 1.92
CA GLU A 41 7.75 -0.44 1.06
C GLU A 41 7.55 1.08 1.07
N LYS A 42 6.30 1.56 0.96
CA LYS A 42 5.98 2.99 1.10
C LYS A 42 6.26 3.53 2.50
N ALA A 43 5.84 2.81 3.55
CA ALA A 43 6.05 3.24 4.93
C ALA A 43 7.54 3.34 5.29
N ARG A 44 8.41 2.51 4.68
CA ARG A 44 9.87 2.63 4.83
C ARG A 44 10.42 3.92 4.22
N VAL A 45 9.88 4.36 3.08
CA VAL A 45 10.26 5.64 2.47
C VAL A 45 9.76 6.82 3.31
N LEU A 46 8.54 6.72 3.87
CA LEU A 46 8.00 7.77 4.75
C LEU A 46 8.71 7.86 6.10
N CYS A 47 9.21 6.73 6.62
CA CYS A 47 9.97 6.64 7.87
C CYS A 47 11.49 6.59 7.62
N GLU A 48 12.00 7.21 6.55
CA GLU A 48 13.41 7.11 6.15
C GLU A 48 14.37 7.55 7.26
N ASP A 49 14.06 8.63 7.99
CA ASP A 49 14.88 9.11 9.11
C ASP A 49 15.05 8.05 10.22
N GLU A 50 13.96 7.37 10.58
CA GLU A 50 13.95 6.30 11.59
C GLU A 50 14.67 5.04 11.08
N VAL A 51 14.54 4.75 9.78
CA VAL A 51 15.27 3.67 9.13
C VAL A 51 16.76 3.95 9.12
N GLU A 52 17.17 5.19 8.85
CA GLU A 52 18.56 5.62 8.84
C GLU A 52 19.16 5.58 10.24
N ALA A 53 18.44 6.11 11.25
CA ALA A 53 18.87 6.07 12.65
C ALA A 53 19.02 4.62 13.15
N PHE A 54 18.06 3.76 12.83
CA PHE A 54 18.17 2.33 13.13
C PHE A 54 19.37 1.71 12.41
N SER A 55 19.55 1.98 11.09
CA SER A 55 20.67 1.45 10.30
C SER A 55 22.03 1.88 10.85
N LYS A 56 22.18 3.14 11.24
CA LYS A 56 23.38 3.68 11.90
C LYS A 56 23.69 2.93 13.19
N CYS A 57 22.68 2.78 14.07
CA CYS A 57 22.86 2.00 15.30
C CYS A 57 23.23 0.53 15.02
N CYS A 58 22.62 -0.10 14.01
CA CYS A 58 22.95 -1.46 13.59
C CYS A 58 24.42 -1.59 13.16
N GLN A 59 24.92 -0.62 12.39
CA GLN A 59 26.30 -0.61 11.90
C GLN A 59 27.31 -0.41 13.03
N GLU A 60 27.00 0.45 14.00
CA GLU A 60 27.89 0.76 15.12
C GLU A 60 27.96 -0.34 16.17
N THR A 61 26.84 -1.01 16.46
CA THR A 61 26.75 -2.02 17.54
C THR A 61 26.93 -3.46 17.07
N GLY A 62 26.83 -3.70 15.76
CA GLY A 62 27.04 -5.00 15.14
C GLY A 62 26.20 -6.11 15.80
N PHE A 63 26.87 -7.09 16.42
CA PHE A 63 26.21 -8.27 16.99
C PHE A 63 25.26 -7.95 18.17
N LEU A 64 25.49 -6.85 18.91
CA LEU A 64 24.68 -6.48 20.08
C LEU A 64 23.50 -5.54 19.75
N MET A 65 23.19 -5.36 18.47
CA MET A 65 22.13 -4.49 17.95
C MET A 65 20.76 -4.67 18.61
N VAL A 66 20.32 -5.91 18.86
CA VAL A 66 18.98 -6.17 19.42
C VAL A 66 18.83 -5.63 20.85
N VAL A 67 19.93 -5.51 21.59
CA VAL A 67 19.94 -5.02 22.97
C VAL A 67 20.18 -3.52 23.02
N LYS A 68 21.12 -3.03 22.20
CA LYS A 68 21.52 -1.61 22.23
C LYS A 68 20.59 -0.71 21.42
N CYS A 69 20.09 -1.17 20.26
CA CYS A 69 19.26 -0.38 19.35
C CYS A 69 17.75 -0.50 19.63
N GLN A 70 17.37 -0.74 20.89
CA GLN A 70 15.96 -0.95 21.24
C GLN A 70 15.13 0.33 21.13
N LEU A 71 15.75 1.49 21.34
CA LEU A 71 15.07 2.78 21.30
C LEU A 71 14.73 3.15 19.86
N GLU A 72 15.71 3.05 18.97
CA GLU A 72 15.62 3.27 17.53
C GLU A 72 14.64 2.28 16.92
N ASN A 73 14.70 1.00 17.32
CA ASN A 73 13.73 0.00 16.87
C ASN A 73 12.31 0.29 17.36
N LYS A 74 12.13 0.82 18.57
CA LYS A 74 10.81 1.24 19.07
C LYS A 74 10.29 2.44 18.29
N ALA A 75 11.13 3.42 17.99
CA ALA A 75 10.78 4.60 17.20
C ALA A 75 10.38 4.20 15.77
N LEU A 76 11.20 3.38 15.10
CA LEU A 76 10.91 2.83 13.78
C LEU A 76 9.62 2.01 13.77
N LYS A 77 9.42 1.11 14.75
CA LYS A 77 8.16 0.35 14.88
C LYS A 77 6.96 1.26 15.07
N LYS A 78 7.08 2.31 15.87
CA LYS A 78 6.00 3.27 16.11
C LYS A 78 5.61 3.98 14.81
N CYS A 79 6.60 4.46 14.05
CA CYS A 79 6.38 5.11 12.77
C CYS A 79 5.71 4.15 11.76
N LEU A 80 6.20 2.92 11.62
CA LEU A 80 5.58 1.95 10.71
C LEU A 80 4.16 1.57 11.13
N THR A 81 3.91 1.41 12.44
CA THR A 81 2.60 1.00 12.98
C THR A 81 1.54 2.08 12.76
N SER A 82 1.88 3.37 12.81
CA SER A 82 0.90 4.43 12.51
C SER A 82 0.39 4.33 11.07
N TYR A 83 1.23 3.97 10.10
CA TYR A 83 0.80 3.79 8.72
C TYR A 83 0.02 2.49 8.48
N TYR A 84 0.32 1.40 9.18
CA TYR A 84 -0.46 0.16 9.06
C TYR A 84 -1.86 0.25 9.65
N THR A 85 -2.02 1.07 10.69
CA THR A 85 -3.31 1.25 11.36
C THR A 85 -4.19 2.28 10.68
N ASP A 86 -3.65 3.06 9.73
CA ASP A 86 -4.39 4.06 8.98
C ASP A 86 -5.16 3.43 7.79
N PRO A 87 -6.51 3.44 7.83
CA PRO A 87 -7.32 2.93 6.72
C PRO A 87 -7.19 3.78 5.45
N ALA A 88 -6.88 5.07 5.56
CA ALA A 88 -6.70 5.93 4.38
C ALA A 88 -5.47 5.50 3.58
N PHE A 89 -4.38 5.20 4.28
CA PHE A 89 -3.16 4.68 3.67
C PHE A 89 -3.36 3.31 3.01
N TYR A 90 -4.18 2.44 3.60
CA TYR A 90 -4.54 1.16 2.99
C TYR A 90 -5.29 1.34 1.66
N GLU A 91 -6.29 2.22 1.61
CA GLU A 91 -7.06 2.45 0.37
C GLU A 91 -6.22 3.11 -0.74
N GLU A 92 -5.28 3.99 -0.39
CA GLU A 92 -4.31 4.53 -1.34
C GLU A 92 -3.45 3.40 -1.95
N CYS A 93 -2.87 2.55 -1.09
CA CYS A 93 -2.05 1.43 -1.52
C CYS A 93 -2.84 0.40 -2.34
N LYS A 94 -4.10 0.15 -1.97
CA LYS A 94 -5.02 -0.70 -2.71
C LYS A 94 -5.29 -0.15 -4.11
N THR A 95 -5.58 1.15 -4.22
CA THR A 95 -5.82 1.81 -5.51
C THR A 95 -4.60 1.72 -6.42
N GLU A 96 -3.41 1.96 -5.87
CA GLU A 96 -2.17 1.84 -6.62
C GLU A 96 -1.89 0.39 -7.06
N TYR A 97 -2.08 -0.58 -6.16
CA TYR A 97 -1.94 -2.00 -6.48
C TYR A 97 -2.87 -2.41 -7.64
N LEU A 98 -4.10 -1.92 -7.66
CA LEU A 98 -5.07 -2.19 -8.72
C LEU A 98 -4.62 -1.62 -10.07
N LYS A 99 -4.08 -0.41 -10.10
CA LYS A 99 -3.48 0.19 -11.30
C LYS A 99 -2.31 -0.66 -11.80
N GLN A 100 -1.40 -1.06 -10.91
CA GLN A 100 -0.27 -1.93 -11.27
C GLN A 100 -0.74 -3.29 -11.79
N ARG A 101 -1.82 -3.85 -11.21
CA ARG A 101 -2.44 -5.10 -11.67
C ARG A 101 -3.08 -4.95 -13.05
N GLU A 102 -3.66 -3.80 -13.37
CA GLU A 102 -4.18 -3.51 -14.70
C GLU A 102 -3.06 -3.34 -15.72
N GLU A 103 -1.99 -2.62 -15.37
CA GLU A 103 -0.79 -2.49 -16.21
C GLU A 103 -0.14 -3.85 -16.49
N TYR A 104 -0.06 -4.73 -15.48
CA TYR A 104 0.42 -6.09 -15.66
C TYR A 104 -0.47 -6.89 -16.62
N ARG A 105 -1.80 -6.76 -16.51
CA ARG A 105 -2.74 -7.40 -17.44
C ARG A 105 -2.60 -6.86 -18.88
N ARG A 106 -2.31 -5.57 -19.03
CA ARG A 106 -2.13 -4.93 -20.35
C ARG A 106 -0.79 -5.27 -21.00
N THR A 107 0.30 -5.30 -20.23
CA THR A 107 1.67 -5.37 -20.76
C THR A 107 2.36 -6.72 -20.54
N GLY A 108 1.87 -7.55 -19.62
CA GLY A 108 2.48 -8.82 -19.23
C GLY A 108 3.78 -8.70 -18.42
N ILE A 109 4.27 -7.49 -18.14
CA ILE A 109 5.55 -7.25 -17.45
C ILE A 109 5.32 -7.06 -15.96
N GLY A 110 5.80 -8.01 -15.14
CA GLY A 110 5.59 -8.01 -13.69
C GLY A 110 6.44 -6.98 -12.95
N ILE A 111 5.93 -6.44 -11.84
CA ILE A 111 6.63 -5.48 -10.96
C ILE A 111 8.03 -5.97 -10.57
N LYS A 112 8.21 -7.30 -10.36
CA LYS A 112 9.51 -7.90 -10.04
C LYS A 112 10.57 -7.72 -11.14
N GLN A 113 10.16 -7.69 -12.41
CA GLN A 113 11.08 -7.40 -13.53
C GLN A 113 11.44 -5.92 -13.60
N LYS A 114 10.59 -5.02 -13.08
CA LYS A 114 10.87 -3.58 -12.96
C LYS A 114 11.84 -3.29 -11.81
N GLN A 115 11.72 -3.99 -10.67
CA GLN A 115 12.63 -3.86 -9.53
C GLN A 115 14.02 -4.44 -9.79
N GLN A 116 14.12 -5.54 -10.55
CA GLN A 116 15.43 -6.10 -10.98
C GLN A 116 16.21 -5.18 -11.94
N ARG A 117 15.56 -4.16 -12.53
CA ARG A 117 16.20 -3.14 -13.36
C ARG A 117 16.54 -1.84 -12.60
N LEU A 118 16.19 -1.74 -11.32
CA LEU A 118 16.72 -0.67 -10.47
C LEU A 118 17.96 -1.23 -9.79
N PRO A 119 19.14 -0.61 -10.00
CA PRO A 119 20.36 -1.08 -9.35
C PRO A 119 20.14 -0.99 -7.84
N THR A 120 20.19 -2.13 -7.17
CA THR A 120 20.41 -2.15 -5.73
C THR A 120 21.85 -1.67 -5.56
N SER A 121 22.02 -0.37 -5.32
CA SER A 121 23.29 0.13 -4.82
C SER A 121 23.54 -0.58 -3.50
N MET A 122 24.59 -1.41 -3.50
CA MET A 122 25.34 -1.73 -2.29
C MET A 122 25.95 -0.45 -1.73
#